data_AF-A0A1I5BKP6-F1
#
_entry.id   AF-A0A1I5BKP6-F1
#
_cell.length_a   1.000
_cell.length_b   1.000
_cell.length_c   1.000
_cell.angle_alpha   90.00
_cell.angle_beta   90.00
_cell.angle_gamma   90.00
#
_symmetry.space_group_name_H-M   'P 1'
#
loop_
_entity.id
_entity.type
_entity.pdbx_description
1 polymer ?
#
loop_
_entity_poly.entity_id
_entity_poly.type
_entity_poly.pdbx_seq_one_letter_code
_entity_poly.pdbx_strand_id
1 'polypeptide(L)'
;MKKKGFFHLFGFKGGISIIYYITLFALLWYLIIPRTSLFFRNDIETPLSERLHVKDLVLVKGEVFKLYVVGINKRVSFSSTDIKVADVNIFGKVFAFRPGTTIIRAKHDDVTLKCRVRVIDLNKRKLTLKKGETYRLKVKGPIFRVKWKSANKKIATVSRTGKVKGVSKGTTKIIAECSGKTLICEVNVK
;
A
#
# COMPACT_ATOMS: atom_id res chain seq x y z
N MET A 1 7.75 44.01 -47.87
CA MET A 1 8.04 42.78 -47.08
C MET A 1 6.72 42.17 -46.61
N LYS A 2 6.48 40.90 -46.95
CA LYS A 2 5.28 40.12 -46.60
C LYS A 2 5.17 39.95 -45.07
N LYS A 3 4.01 40.29 -44.49
CA LYS A 3 3.51 39.63 -43.26
C LYS A 3 2.30 38.80 -43.66
N LYS A 4 2.57 37.53 -44.02
CA LYS A 4 1.51 36.52 -44.16
C LYS A 4 0.97 36.25 -42.75
N GLY A 5 -0.31 36.58 -42.53
CA GLY A 5 -0.99 36.30 -41.28
C GLY A 5 -1.02 34.80 -40.99
N PHE A 6 -0.83 34.47 -39.72
CA PHE A 6 -0.84 33.10 -39.16
C PHE A 6 -2.16 32.34 -39.42
N PHE A 7 -3.22 33.03 -39.84
CA PHE A 7 -4.54 32.47 -40.10
C PHE A 7 -4.71 31.82 -41.49
N HIS A 8 -3.69 31.78 -42.35
CA HIS A 8 -3.81 31.15 -43.68
C HIS A 8 -3.60 29.63 -43.68
N LEU A 9 -3.38 28.99 -42.52
CA LEU A 9 -3.26 27.52 -42.44
C LEU A 9 -4.60 26.78 -42.35
N PHE A 10 -5.71 27.50 -42.18
CA PHE A 10 -7.05 26.90 -42.17
C PHE A 10 -8.00 27.74 -43.03
N GLY A 11 -7.90 27.58 -44.36
CA GLY A 11 -8.86 28.14 -45.29
C GLY A 11 -10.21 27.42 -45.15
N PHE A 12 -11.13 28.00 -44.37
CA PHE A 12 -12.50 27.49 -44.24
C PHE A 12 -13.33 27.91 -45.47
N LYS A 13 -13.47 27.01 -46.45
CA LYS A 13 -14.51 27.07 -47.48
C LYS A 13 -15.59 26.03 -47.15
N GLY A 14 -16.77 26.49 -46.75
CA GLY A 14 -18.00 25.69 -46.62
C GLY A 14 -18.37 25.26 -45.19
N GLY A 15 -19.66 25.34 -44.84
CA GLY A 15 -20.21 24.97 -43.52
C GLY A 15 -20.01 23.50 -43.10
N ILE A 16 -19.56 22.65 -44.04
CA ILE A 16 -19.25 21.24 -43.82
C ILE A 16 -17.95 21.06 -43.00
N SER A 17 -17.06 22.06 -43.00
CA SER A 17 -15.74 21.94 -42.38
C SER A 17 -15.76 22.09 -40.85
N ILE A 18 -16.56 23.00 -40.29
CA ILE A 18 -16.64 23.22 -38.84
C ILE A 18 -17.28 22.04 -38.12
N ILE A 19 -18.40 21.53 -38.66
CA ILE A 19 -19.12 20.38 -38.09
C ILE A 19 -18.22 19.13 -38.13
N TYR A 20 -17.45 18.95 -39.20
CA TYR A 20 -16.47 17.87 -39.29
C TYR A 20 -15.40 17.94 -38.19
N TYR A 21 -14.82 19.12 -37.93
CA TYR A 21 -13.82 19.24 -36.86
C TYR A 21 -14.41 19.10 -35.45
N ILE A 22 -15.63 19.57 -35.22
CA ILE A 22 -16.34 19.37 -33.93
C ILE A 22 -16.64 17.89 -33.71
N THR A 23 -17.16 17.20 -34.73
CA THR A 23 -17.45 15.76 -34.66
C THR A 23 -16.17 14.94 -34.52
N LEU A 24 -15.09 15.30 -35.23
CA LEU A 24 -13.78 14.69 -35.08
C LEU A 24 -13.20 14.91 -33.68
N PHE A 25 -13.30 16.12 -33.12
CA PHE A 25 -12.85 16.41 -31.76
C PHE A 25 -13.68 15.64 -30.71
N ALA A 26 -15.00 15.56 -30.87
CA ALA A 26 -15.87 14.76 -30.01
C ALA A 26 -15.55 13.26 -30.10
N LEU A 27 -15.24 12.75 -31.29
CA LEU A 27 -14.83 11.37 -31.52
C LEU A 27 -13.44 11.08 -30.91
N LEU A 28 -12.49 12.00 -31.05
CA LEU A 28 -11.18 11.92 -30.38
C LEU A 28 -11.34 11.99 -28.86
N TRP A 29 -12.20 12.87 -28.34
CA TRP A 29 -12.55 12.95 -26.92
C TRP A 29 -13.11 11.62 -26.42
N TYR A 30 -14.06 11.02 -27.15
CA TYR A 30 -14.68 9.73 -26.80
C TYR A 30 -13.71 8.53 -26.90
N LEU A 31 -12.82 8.50 -27.89
CA LEU A 31 -11.93 7.36 -28.12
C LEU A 31 -10.62 7.44 -27.32
N ILE A 32 -10.06 8.63 -27.19
CA ILE A 32 -8.73 8.83 -26.62
C ILE A 32 -8.83 9.03 -25.11
N ILE A 33 -9.75 9.86 -24.62
CA ILE A 33 -9.74 10.26 -23.21
C ILE A 33 -9.93 9.07 -22.27
N PRO A 34 -10.91 8.16 -22.46
CA PRO A 34 -11.08 6.96 -21.63
C PRO A 34 -9.87 6.03 -21.61
N ARG A 35 -8.95 6.16 -22.58
CA ARG A 35 -7.70 5.38 -22.68
C ARG A 35 -6.46 6.17 -22.24
N THR A 36 -6.59 7.46 -21.94
CA THR A 36 -5.50 8.28 -21.41
C THR A 36 -5.54 8.35 -19.89
N SER A 37 -4.39 8.59 -19.28
CA SER A 37 -4.28 8.82 -17.83
C SER A 37 -5.05 10.04 -17.34
N LEU A 38 -5.49 10.94 -18.22
CA LEU A 38 -6.33 12.11 -17.90
C LEU A 38 -7.74 11.73 -17.46
N PHE A 39 -8.35 10.69 -18.05
CA PHE A 39 -9.66 10.18 -17.60
C PHE A 39 -9.59 9.50 -16.23
N PHE A 40 -8.45 8.87 -15.93
CA PHE A 40 -8.17 8.26 -14.63
C PHE A 40 -7.47 9.21 -13.65
N ARG A 41 -7.37 10.51 -13.98
CA ARG A 41 -6.76 11.51 -13.10
C ARG A 41 -7.76 11.86 -12.00
N ASN A 42 -7.79 10.96 -11.00
CA ASN A 42 -8.42 11.01 -9.69
C ASN A 42 -9.72 11.81 -9.63
N ASP A 43 -10.82 11.09 -9.44
CA ASP A 43 -12.01 11.61 -8.76
C ASP A 43 -11.55 12.60 -7.69
N ILE A 44 -11.95 13.87 -7.83
CA ILE A 44 -11.70 14.89 -6.82
C ILE A 44 -12.38 14.33 -5.58
N GLU A 45 -11.60 13.80 -4.62
CA GLU A 45 -12.13 13.29 -3.36
C GLU A 45 -12.78 14.47 -2.66
N THR A 46 -14.07 14.66 -2.88
CA THR A 46 -14.82 15.70 -2.21
C THR A 46 -14.72 15.46 -0.71
N PRO A 47 -14.72 16.52 0.11
CA PRO A 47 -14.58 16.37 1.57
C PRO A 47 -15.69 15.51 2.20
N LEU A 48 -16.77 15.28 1.47
CA LEU A 48 -17.95 14.51 1.89
C LEU A 48 -18.08 13.14 1.20
N SER A 49 -17.11 12.69 0.40
CA SER A 49 -17.22 11.37 -0.22
C SER A 49 -17.07 10.25 0.82
N GLU A 50 -18.06 9.35 0.84
CA GLU A 50 -18.10 8.20 1.75
C GLU A 50 -16.94 7.26 1.46
N ARG A 51 -15.99 7.17 2.40
CA ARG A 51 -14.81 6.31 2.20
C ARG A 51 -14.21 5.85 3.51
N LEU A 52 -13.53 4.70 3.45
CA LEU A 52 -12.60 4.33 4.52
C LEU A 52 -11.39 5.25 4.45
N HIS A 53 -10.97 5.80 5.58
CA HIS A 53 -9.81 6.69 5.62
C HIS A 53 -8.52 5.98 5.17
N VAL A 54 -8.47 4.63 5.22
CA VAL A 54 -7.41 3.79 4.66
C VAL A 54 -8.00 2.61 3.89
N LYS A 55 -7.55 2.39 2.65
CA LYS A 55 -7.97 1.29 1.75
C LYS A 55 -7.01 0.09 1.74
N ASP A 56 -5.72 0.29 2.00
CA ASP A 56 -4.70 -0.77 2.15
C ASP A 56 -3.89 -0.53 3.41
N LEU A 57 -4.10 -1.40 4.39
CA LEU A 57 -3.50 -1.33 5.72
C LEU A 57 -2.50 -2.47 5.89
N VAL A 58 -1.26 -2.13 6.28
CA VAL A 58 -0.25 -3.12 6.67
C VAL A 58 -0.07 -3.06 8.17
N LEU A 59 -0.17 -4.22 8.84
CA LEU A 59 0.02 -4.37 10.28
C LEU A 59 1.08 -5.40 10.59
N VAL A 60 1.87 -5.15 11.63
CA VAL A 60 2.71 -6.19 12.25
C VAL A 60 1.82 -7.03 13.16
N LYS A 61 2.04 -8.34 13.23
CA LYS A 61 1.36 -9.22 14.19
C LYS A 61 1.41 -8.61 15.60
N GLY A 62 0.24 -8.49 16.23
CA GLY A 62 0.05 -7.88 17.55
C GLY A 62 -0.27 -6.38 17.53
N GLU A 63 -0.14 -5.70 16.38
CA GLU A 63 -0.55 -4.30 16.26
C GLU A 63 -2.07 -4.17 16.25
N VAL A 64 -2.52 -3.01 16.75
CA VAL A 64 -3.92 -2.57 16.70
C VAL A 64 -4.01 -1.27 15.91
N PHE A 65 -5.03 -1.14 15.07
CA PHE A 65 -5.24 0.05 14.24
C PHE A 65 -6.71 0.46 14.24
N LYS A 66 -7.00 1.75 14.36
CA LYS A 66 -8.39 2.26 14.36
C LYS A 66 -8.83 2.54 12.93
N LEU A 67 -9.76 1.73 12.43
CA LEU A 67 -10.49 1.96 11.19
C LEU A 67 -11.75 2.79 11.44
N TYR A 68 -12.02 3.75 10.55
CA TYR A 68 -13.25 4.54 10.54
C TYR A 68 -13.58 5.00 9.12
N VAL A 69 -14.86 5.31 8.90
CA VAL A 69 -15.41 5.82 7.64
C VAL A 69 -15.53 7.34 7.75
N VAL A 70 -15.12 8.03 6.69
CA VAL A 70 -15.22 9.50 6.53
C VAL A 70 -16.49 9.81 5.77
N GLY A 71 -17.11 10.95 6.07
CA GLY A 71 -18.26 11.47 5.32
C GLY A 71 -19.62 10.90 5.74
N ILE A 72 -19.71 10.18 6.87
CA ILE A 72 -20.97 9.63 7.39
C ILE A 72 -21.18 9.97 8.87
N ASN A 73 -22.45 10.10 9.27
CA ASN A 73 -22.87 10.23 10.67
C ASN A 73 -23.79 9.06 11.10
N LYS A 74 -23.55 7.88 10.53
CA LYS A 74 -24.34 6.66 10.78
C LYS A 74 -23.46 5.58 11.43
N ARG A 75 -24.11 4.64 12.12
CA ARG A 75 -23.43 3.46 12.68
C ARG A 75 -22.93 2.56 11.55
N VAL A 76 -21.67 2.17 11.64
CA VAL A 76 -21.02 1.24 10.70
C VAL A 76 -20.91 -0.13 11.35
N SER A 77 -21.29 -1.17 10.61
CA SER A 77 -21.02 -2.56 10.99
C SER A 77 -19.71 -3.02 10.35
N PHE A 78 -18.75 -3.41 11.18
CA PHE A 78 -17.47 -3.96 10.72
C PHE A 78 -17.48 -5.48 10.72
N SER A 79 -16.83 -6.10 9.74
CA SER A 79 -16.57 -7.54 9.68
C SER A 79 -15.25 -7.82 8.96
N SER A 80 -14.64 -8.98 9.24
CA SER A 80 -13.44 -9.45 8.55
C SER A 80 -13.76 -10.69 7.72
N THR A 81 -13.20 -10.80 6.52
CA THR A 81 -13.33 -12.03 5.71
C THR A 81 -12.52 -13.20 6.26
N ASP A 82 -11.46 -12.93 7.03
CA ASP A 82 -10.64 -13.92 7.73
C ASP A 82 -10.19 -13.36 9.08
N ILE A 83 -10.95 -13.74 10.11
CA ILE A 83 -10.74 -13.35 11.52
C ILE A 83 -9.41 -13.91 12.05
N LYS A 84 -8.89 -15.02 11.50
CA LYS A 84 -7.62 -15.61 11.96
C LYS A 84 -6.43 -14.75 11.54
N VAL A 85 -6.55 -14.00 10.44
CA VAL A 85 -5.52 -13.05 9.99
C VAL A 85 -5.64 -11.75 10.76
N ALA A 86 -6.80 -11.11 10.73
CA ALA A 86 -7.10 -9.92 11.52
C ALA A 86 -8.61 -9.82 11.82
N ASP A 87 -8.95 -9.35 13.00
CA ASP A 87 -10.33 -9.13 13.44
C ASP A 87 -10.60 -7.64 13.69
N VAL A 88 -11.86 -7.26 13.73
CA VAL A 88 -12.30 -5.88 13.93
C VAL A 88 -13.48 -5.83 14.89
N ASN A 89 -13.40 -4.97 15.89
CA ASN A 89 -14.51 -4.80 16.83
C ASN A 89 -15.55 -3.79 16.31
N ILE A 90 -16.66 -3.65 17.04
CA ILE A 90 -17.74 -2.69 16.74
C ILE A 90 -17.26 -1.24 16.65
N PHE A 91 -16.17 -0.89 17.34
CA PHE A 91 -15.58 0.44 17.28
C PHE A 91 -14.60 0.59 16.11
N GLY A 92 -14.45 -0.39 15.22
CA GLY A 92 -13.49 -0.34 14.12
C GLY A 92 -12.03 -0.49 14.56
N LYS A 93 -11.74 -0.92 15.80
CA LYS A 93 -10.35 -1.30 16.16
C LYS A 93 -10.04 -2.65 15.54
N VAL A 94 -9.01 -2.67 14.70
CA VAL A 94 -8.51 -3.82 13.95
C VAL A 94 -7.33 -4.44 14.69
N PHE A 95 -7.39 -5.74 14.98
CA PHE A 95 -6.38 -6.51 15.69
C PHE A 95 -5.69 -7.48 14.74
N ALA A 96 -4.35 -7.41 14.63
CA ALA A 96 -3.57 -8.27 13.75
C ALA A 96 -3.07 -9.55 14.45
N PHE A 97 -3.46 -10.73 13.96
CA PHE A 97 -3.16 -12.01 14.64
C PHE A 97 -2.17 -12.90 13.91
N ARG A 98 -2.35 -13.14 12.61
CA ARG A 98 -1.52 -14.08 11.85
C ARG A 98 -1.10 -13.48 10.52
N PRO A 99 0.13 -13.77 10.05
CA PRO A 99 0.56 -13.30 8.74
C PRO A 99 -0.36 -13.78 7.62
N GLY A 100 -0.79 -12.86 6.75
CA GLY A 100 -1.77 -13.16 5.71
C GLY A 100 -2.42 -11.89 5.14
N THR A 101 -3.39 -12.07 4.26
CA THR A 101 -4.23 -11.01 3.71
C THR A 101 -5.67 -11.27 4.11
N THR A 102 -6.37 -10.25 4.58
CA THR A 102 -7.83 -10.28 4.80
C THR A 102 -8.44 -8.98 4.30
N ILE A 103 -9.77 -8.94 4.19
CA ILE A 103 -10.52 -7.74 3.85
C ILE A 103 -11.44 -7.42 5.02
N ILE A 104 -11.30 -6.20 5.53
CA ILE A 104 -12.25 -5.64 6.48
C ILE A 104 -13.34 -4.92 5.69
N ARG A 105 -14.58 -5.31 5.95
CA ARG A 105 -15.77 -4.73 5.36
C ARG A 105 -16.41 -3.78 6.39
N ALA A 106 -16.65 -2.56 5.96
CA ALA A 106 -17.44 -1.58 6.68
C ALA A 106 -18.76 -1.41 5.94
N LYS A 107 -19.86 -1.86 6.55
CA LYS A 107 -21.20 -1.80 5.97
C LYS A 107 -22.02 -0.73 6.69
N HIS A 108 -22.68 0.12 5.93
CA HIS A 108 -23.78 0.98 6.40
C HIS A 108 -24.84 1.01 5.29
N ASP A 109 -26.11 0.87 5.67
CA ASP A 109 -27.20 0.71 4.71
C ASP A 109 -26.87 -0.39 3.67
N ASP A 110 -26.95 -0.09 2.38
CA ASP A 110 -26.60 -1.01 1.28
C ASP A 110 -25.16 -0.83 0.75
N VAL A 111 -24.41 0.10 1.33
CA VAL A 111 -23.02 0.38 0.93
C VAL A 111 -22.06 -0.51 1.70
N THR A 112 -21.13 -1.14 0.97
CA THR A 112 -20.03 -1.94 1.57
C THR A 112 -18.68 -1.41 1.12
N LEU A 113 -17.98 -0.75 2.04
CA LEU A 113 -16.61 -0.30 1.86
C LEU A 113 -15.64 -1.42 2.26
N LYS A 114 -14.52 -1.51 1.55
CA LYS A 114 -13.51 -2.57 1.76
C LYS A 114 -12.14 -1.96 2.05
N CYS A 115 -11.50 -2.43 3.11
CA CYS A 115 -10.10 -2.19 3.41
C CYS A 115 -9.34 -3.51 3.32
N ARG A 116 -8.32 -3.58 2.47
CA ARG A 116 -7.39 -4.71 2.43
C ARG A 116 -6.44 -4.59 3.61
N VAL A 117 -6.35 -5.63 4.43
CA VAL A 117 -5.43 -5.72 5.55
C VAL A 117 -4.40 -6.79 5.28
N ARG A 118 -3.12 -6.42 5.39
CA ARG A 118 -1.98 -7.33 5.26
C ARG A 118 -1.26 -7.40 6.59
N VAL A 119 -1.22 -8.59 7.17
CA VAL A 119 -0.49 -8.84 8.41
C VAL A 119 0.86 -9.46 8.09
N ILE A 120 1.90 -8.90 8.70
CA ILE A 120 3.29 -9.33 8.53
C ILE A 120 3.92 -9.68 9.88
N ASP A 121 4.89 -10.58 9.88
CA ASP A 121 5.63 -10.95 11.09
C ASP A 121 7.04 -11.43 10.75
N LEU A 122 7.93 -11.47 11.73
CA LEU A 122 9.20 -12.17 11.60
C LEU A 122 9.05 -13.63 12.02
N ASN A 123 9.81 -14.53 11.38
CA ASN A 123 9.87 -15.92 11.81
C ASN A 123 10.44 -16.08 13.23
N LYS A 124 11.37 -15.20 13.64
CA LYS A 124 11.89 -15.10 15.01
C LYS A 124 12.18 -13.64 15.36
N ARG A 125 11.93 -13.29 16.63
CA ARG A 125 12.21 -11.96 17.21
C ARG A 125 13.41 -11.96 18.15
N LYS A 126 13.85 -13.14 18.58
CA LYS A 126 15.04 -13.36 19.39
C LYS A 126 15.81 -14.54 18.84
N LEU A 127 17.13 -14.38 18.70
CA LEU A 127 18.05 -15.39 18.23
C LEU A 127 19.25 -15.45 19.17
N THR A 128 19.73 -16.66 19.41
CA THR A 128 21.02 -16.90 20.05
C THR A 128 21.88 -17.67 19.06
N LEU A 129 23.07 -17.16 18.78
CA LEU A 129 24.01 -17.74 17.81
C LEU A 129 25.38 -17.90 18.46
N LYS A 130 26.16 -18.87 18.02
CA LYS A 130 27.61 -18.90 18.27
C LYS A 130 28.34 -18.04 17.24
N LYS A 131 29.59 -17.65 17.55
CA LYS A 131 30.47 -17.01 16.56
C LYS A 131 30.58 -17.87 15.29
N GLY A 132 30.35 -17.26 14.13
CA GLY A 132 30.37 -17.92 12.82
C GLY A 132 29.07 -18.61 12.42
N GLU A 133 28.18 -18.90 13.37
CA GLU A 133 26.88 -19.52 13.11
C GLU A 133 25.97 -18.58 12.31
N THR A 134 25.11 -19.18 11.48
CA THR A 134 24.19 -18.42 10.63
C THR A 134 22.75 -18.86 10.81
N TYR A 135 21.83 -17.92 10.71
CA TYR A 135 20.39 -18.17 10.75
C TYR A 135 19.68 -17.36 9.68
N ARG A 136 18.68 -17.95 9.02
CA ARG A 136 17.89 -17.23 8.00
C ARG A 136 16.63 -16.64 8.62
N LEU A 137 16.64 -15.32 8.84
CA LEU A 137 15.45 -14.56 9.14
C LEU A 137 14.57 -14.46 7.88
N LYS A 138 13.25 -14.58 8.08
CA LYS A 138 12.24 -14.47 7.04
C LYS A 138 11.11 -13.60 7.56
N VAL A 139 10.68 -12.63 6.74
CA VAL A 139 9.41 -11.93 6.96
C VAL A 139 8.31 -12.80 6.39
N LYS A 140 7.31 -13.13 7.21
CA LYS A 140 6.10 -13.86 6.85
C LYS A 140 5.02 -12.85 6.44
N GLY A 141 4.16 -13.26 5.51
CA GLY A 141 3.03 -12.45 5.03
C GLY A 141 3.19 -11.97 3.58
N PRO A 142 2.19 -11.26 3.05
CA PRO A 142 2.08 -10.86 1.65
C PRO A 142 2.96 -9.62 1.34
N ILE A 143 4.28 -9.81 1.30
CA ILE A 143 5.25 -8.75 0.97
C ILE A 143 6.29 -9.23 -0.04
N PHE A 144 6.77 -8.31 -0.87
CA PHE A 144 7.68 -8.62 -1.98
C PHE A 144 9.11 -8.10 -1.78
N ARG A 145 9.31 -7.10 -0.92
CA ARG A 145 10.62 -6.45 -0.74
C ARG A 145 10.90 -6.18 0.74
N VAL A 146 12.01 -6.72 1.24
CA VAL A 146 12.53 -6.47 2.58
C VAL A 146 13.91 -5.86 2.46
N LYS A 147 14.12 -4.73 3.15
CA LYS A 147 15.45 -4.16 3.36
C LYS A 147 15.95 -4.62 4.72
N TRP A 148 17.12 -5.25 4.75
CA TRP A 148 17.74 -5.74 5.98
C TRP A 148 18.88 -4.83 6.41
N LYS A 149 18.94 -4.55 7.71
CA LYS A 149 20.01 -3.75 8.34
C LYS A 149 20.43 -4.40 9.66
N SER A 150 21.73 -4.35 9.95
CA SER A 150 22.23 -4.66 11.30
C SER A 150 22.51 -3.36 12.04
N ALA A 151 22.07 -3.25 13.29
CA ALA A 151 22.38 -2.12 14.16
C ALA A 151 23.88 -2.07 14.51
N ASN A 152 24.51 -3.23 14.70
CA ASN A 152 25.95 -3.33 14.92
C ASN A 152 26.54 -4.52 14.14
N LYS A 153 27.20 -4.20 13.02
CA LYS A 153 27.84 -5.17 12.12
C LYS A 153 29.04 -5.89 12.74
N LYS A 154 29.65 -5.32 13.79
CA LYS A 154 30.77 -5.96 14.50
C LYS A 154 30.31 -7.19 15.30
N ILE A 155 29.06 -7.19 15.76
CA ILE A 155 28.46 -8.29 16.55
C ILE A 155 27.75 -9.30 15.62
N ALA A 156 26.90 -8.82 14.71
CA ALA A 156 26.24 -9.68 13.73
C ALA A 156 26.01 -8.95 12.41
N THR A 157 26.16 -9.66 11.29
CA THR A 157 25.86 -9.15 9.94
C THR A 157 24.60 -9.80 9.39
N VAL A 158 23.95 -9.14 8.42
CA VAL A 158 22.79 -9.68 7.72
C VAL A 158 22.94 -9.45 6.21
N SER A 159 22.66 -10.47 5.42
CA SER A 159 22.66 -10.37 3.96
C SER A 159 21.35 -9.77 3.42
N ARG A 160 21.33 -9.40 2.14
CA ARG A 160 20.11 -8.95 1.44
C ARG A 160 18.98 -9.99 1.44
N THR A 161 19.30 -11.28 1.62
CA THR A 161 18.33 -12.39 1.66
C THR A 161 17.87 -12.75 3.08
N GLY A 162 18.30 -11.99 4.10
CA GLY A 162 17.96 -12.21 5.50
C GLY A 162 18.82 -13.27 6.20
N LYS A 163 19.97 -13.66 5.63
CA LYS A 163 20.93 -14.56 6.30
C LYS A 163 21.73 -13.76 7.32
N VAL A 164 21.48 -14.00 8.60
CA VAL A 164 22.21 -13.42 9.73
C VAL A 164 23.41 -14.29 10.06
N LYS A 165 24.57 -13.69 10.34
CA LYS A 165 25.78 -14.37 10.79
C LYS A 165 26.30 -13.73 12.09
N GLY A 166 26.59 -14.54 13.10
CA GLY A 166 27.27 -14.10 14.32
C GLY A 166 28.74 -13.80 14.04
N VAL A 167 29.23 -12.63 14.45
CA VAL A 167 30.60 -12.16 14.18
C VAL A 167 31.44 -12.10 15.46
N SER A 168 30.91 -11.50 16.52
CA SER A 168 31.57 -11.42 17.82
C SER A 168 30.57 -11.48 18.96
N LYS A 169 31.03 -11.87 20.15
CA LYS A 169 30.21 -11.98 21.35
C LYS A 169 29.54 -10.64 21.67
N GLY A 170 28.24 -10.67 21.99
CA GLY A 170 27.47 -9.49 22.34
C GLY A 170 26.04 -9.52 21.80
N THR A 171 25.27 -8.49 22.12
CA THR A 171 23.87 -8.38 21.67
C THR A 171 23.72 -7.25 20.66
N THR A 172 22.97 -7.50 19.59
CA THR A 172 22.66 -6.52 18.55
C THR A 172 21.25 -6.73 18.01
N LYS A 173 20.76 -5.80 17.19
CA LYS A 173 19.45 -5.87 16.56
C LYS A 173 19.61 -6.00 15.05
N ILE A 174 18.88 -6.93 14.46
CA ILE A 174 18.66 -7.02 13.03
C ILE A 174 17.30 -6.44 12.71
N ILE A 175 17.27 -5.51 11.77
CA ILE A 175 16.12 -4.69 11.40
C ILE A 175 15.69 -5.09 10.00
N ALA A 176 14.42 -5.40 9.82
CA ALA A 176 13.76 -5.64 8.54
C ALA A 176 12.74 -4.54 8.26
N GLU A 177 12.96 -3.77 7.22
CA GLU A 177 12.06 -2.72 6.76
C GLU A 177 11.28 -3.20 5.54
N CYS A 178 9.94 -3.16 5.61
CA CYS A 178 9.07 -3.55 4.52
C CYS A 178 7.72 -2.83 4.61
N SER A 179 7.21 -2.32 3.48
CA SER A 179 5.92 -1.62 3.38
C SER A 179 5.70 -0.54 4.46
N GLY A 180 6.73 0.27 4.76
CA GLY A 180 6.67 1.34 5.78
C GLY A 180 6.67 0.85 7.23
N LYS A 181 6.86 -0.46 7.46
CA LYS A 181 6.94 -1.07 8.78
C LYS A 181 8.36 -1.54 9.09
N THR A 182 8.70 -1.51 10.37
CA THR A 182 10.00 -1.93 10.90
C THR A 182 9.82 -3.13 11.83
N LEU A 183 10.42 -4.25 11.46
CA LEU A 183 10.44 -5.48 12.24
C LEU A 183 11.83 -5.67 12.84
N ILE A 184 11.91 -6.03 14.11
CA ILE A 184 13.18 -6.15 14.84
C ILE A 184 13.35 -7.57 15.36
N CYS A 185 14.54 -8.13 15.12
CA CYS A 185 15.03 -9.34 15.77
C CYS A 185 16.24 -9.00 16.63
N GLU A 186 16.18 -9.32 17.92
CA GLU A 186 17.32 -9.28 18.83
C GLU A 186 18.20 -10.51 18.58
N VAL A 187 19.51 -10.29 18.47
CA VAL A 187 20.50 -11.34 18.22
C VAL A 187 21.55 -11.27 19.32
N ASN A 188 21.66 -12.34 20.10
CA ASN A 188 22.68 -12.51 21.12
C ASN A 188 23.70 -13.53 20.59
N VAL A 189 24.95 -13.12 20.45
CA VAL A 189 26.06 -13.97 20.03
C VAL A 189 26.85 -14.38 21.27
N LYS A 190 26.96 -15.68 21.51
CA LYS A 190 27.72 -16.28 22.61
C LYS A 190 29.13 -16.68 22.17
#